data_AF-A0A0E3SPK9-F1
#
_entry.id   AF-A0A0E3SPK9-F1
#
_cell.length_a   1.000
_cell.length_b   1.000
_cell.length_c   1.000
_cell.angle_alpha   90.00
_cell.angle_beta   90.00
_cell.angle_gamma   90.00
#
_symmetry.space_group_name_H-M   'P 1'
#
loop_
_entity.id
_entity.type
_entity.pdbx_description
1 polymer ?
#
loop_
_entity_poly.entity_id
_entity_poly.type
_entity_poly.pdbx_seq_one_letter_code
_entity_poly.pdbx_strand_id
1 'polypeptide(L)'
;MLKKSNTSGSDSETRSKCLKIRAHHLCCIQGFQGYGYSPVFVANMRAVISDIKAFPSRSLELVSECDVICASCPGKRECTAQESTSSRRIKSMDLVVMEKLKIKEGTVMEADEAFSLVNSQLVNPSDINDVCGTCKWRQKCLWYMQDEE
;
A
#
# COMPACT_ATOMS: atom_id res chain seq x y z
N MET A 1 47.25 15.37 20.80
CA MET A 1 46.31 14.25 20.57
C MET A 1 45.07 14.52 21.39
N LEU A 2 43.92 14.77 20.76
CA LEU A 2 42.56 14.52 21.29
C LEU A 2 41.62 14.62 20.07
N LYS A 3 40.79 13.59 19.91
CA LYS A 3 40.15 13.17 18.66
C LYS A 3 38.93 14.03 18.32
N LYS A 4 38.73 14.23 17.01
CA LYS A 4 37.52 14.77 16.39
C LYS A 4 36.33 13.82 16.66
N SER A 5 35.17 14.35 17.00
CA SER A 5 33.88 13.66 16.85
C SER A 5 33.02 14.49 15.93
N ASN A 6 33.02 14.08 14.66
CA ASN A 6 32.16 14.57 13.60
C ASN A 6 30.93 13.65 13.60
N THR A 7 29.76 14.11 14.04
CA THR A 7 28.50 13.37 13.89
C THR A 7 27.77 13.91 12.68
N SER A 8 28.02 13.27 11.53
CA SER A 8 27.26 13.42 10.31
C SER A 8 26.70 12.06 9.91
N GLY A 9 25.38 11.94 9.84
CA GLY A 9 24.68 10.86 9.13
C GLY A 9 23.66 10.11 9.98
N SER A 10 22.37 10.32 9.69
CA SER A 10 21.33 9.26 9.69
C SER A 10 19.94 9.70 9.19
N ASP A 11 19.70 10.95 8.76
CA ASP A 11 18.36 11.36 8.30
C ASP A 11 18.17 11.31 6.77
N SER A 12 19.24 11.00 6.03
CA SER A 12 19.26 11.05 4.57
C SER A 12 18.84 9.74 3.89
N GLU A 13 19.09 8.58 4.49
CA GLU A 13 18.84 7.28 3.84
C GLU A 13 17.35 6.89 3.84
N THR A 14 16.57 7.39 4.79
CA THR A 14 15.12 7.17 4.87
C THR A 14 14.33 8.06 3.91
N ARG A 15 14.82 9.26 3.55
CA ARG A 15 14.13 10.16 2.61
C ARG A 15 14.21 9.73 1.15
N SER A 16 15.28 9.05 0.75
CA SER A 16 15.57 8.74 -0.67
C SER A 16 15.16 7.34 -1.11
N LYS A 17 14.55 6.53 -0.25
CA LYS A 17 14.18 5.15 -0.60
C LYS A 17 12.83 5.12 -1.32
N CYS A 18 12.83 4.68 -2.57
CA CYS A 18 11.63 4.31 -3.29
C CYS A 18 10.97 3.10 -2.60
N LEU A 19 9.66 3.18 -2.36
CA LEU A 19 8.90 2.07 -1.77
C LEU A 19 8.15 1.32 -2.85
N LYS A 20 8.38 0.02 -2.93
CA LYS A 20 7.45 -0.87 -3.62
C LYS A 20 6.15 -0.88 -2.83
N ILE A 21 5.04 -0.63 -3.50
CA ILE A 21 3.68 -0.69 -2.95
C ILE A 21 2.79 -1.45 -3.93
N ARG A 22 2.04 -2.43 -3.42
CA ARG A 22 1.01 -3.10 -4.22
C ARG A 22 -0.08 -2.12 -4.61
N ALA A 23 -0.51 -2.16 -5.86
CA ALA A 23 -1.52 -1.21 -6.34
C ALA A 23 -2.80 -1.22 -5.47
N HIS A 24 -3.28 -2.40 -5.04
CA HIS A 24 -4.44 -2.46 -4.15
C HIS A 24 -4.17 -1.93 -2.73
N HIS A 25 -2.91 -1.89 -2.28
CA HIS A 25 -2.58 -1.34 -0.97
C HIS A 25 -2.76 0.18 -0.92
N LEU A 26 -2.70 0.90 -2.05
CA LEU A 26 -3.12 2.30 -2.08
C LEU A 26 -4.57 2.45 -1.58
N CYS A 27 -5.47 1.57 -2.00
CA CYS A 27 -6.84 1.52 -1.48
C CYS A 27 -6.89 1.09 -0.01
N CYS A 28 -6.15 0.03 0.37
CA CYS A 28 -6.17 -0.47 1.75
C CYS A 28 -5.64 0.57 2.75
N ILE A 29 -4.62 1.35 2.41
CA ILE A 29 -4.06 2.42 3.24
C ILE A 29 -5.14 3.43 3.65
N GLN A 30 -6.02 3.78 2.72
CA GLN A 30 -7.10 4.75 2.96
C GLN A 30 -8.22 4.17 3.81
N GLY A 31 -8.47 2.85 3.70
CA GLY A 31 -9.50 2.15 4.48
C GLY A 31 -9.03 1.55 5.81
N PHE A 32 -7.74 1.61 6.13
CA PHE A 32 -7.15 0.82 7.20
C PHE A 32 -7.50 1.33 8.61
N GLN A 33 -8.02 0.42 9.45
CA GLN A 33 -8.33 0.71 10.86
C GLN A 33 -7.54 -0.15 11.86
N GLY A 34 -6.82 -1.18 11.40
CA GLY A 34 -6.07 -2.11 12.26
C GLY A 34 -6.85 -3.32 12.80
N TYR A 35 -8.07 -3.58 12.30
CA TYR A 35 -8.87 -4.71 12.73
C TYR A 35 -8.43 -6.05 12.12
N GLY A 36 -8.42 -7.10 12.96
CA GLY A 36 -8.30 -8.53 12.60
C GLY A 36 -7.07 -8.94 11.76
N TYR A 37 -6.03 -8.12 11.81
CA TYR A 37 -4.67 -8.48 11.44
C TYR A 37 -3.83 -8.79 12.67
N SER A 38 -2.69 -9.46 12.49
CA SER A 38 -1.73 -9.68 13.58
C SER A 38 -1.18 -8.33 14.09
N PRO A 39 -0.83 -8.21 15.38
CA PRO A 39 -0.23 -6.98 15.91
C PRO A 39 1.00 -6.52 15.12
N VAL A 40 1.82 -7.47 14.66
CA VAL A 40 3.02 -7.19 13.84
C VAL A 40 2.65 -6.60 12.49
N PHE A 41 1.63 -7.13 11.81
CA PHE A 41 1.15 -6.53 10.55
C PHE A 41 0.59 -5.14 10.76
N VAL A 42 -0.21 -4.95 11.82
CA VAL A 42 -0.80 -3.64 12.15
C VAL A 42 0.30 -2.60 12.41
N ALA A 43 1.34 -2.97 13.15
CA ALA A 43 2.48 -2.10 13.40
C ALA A 43 3.21 -1.73 12.10
N ASN A 44 3.46 -2.70 11.22
CA ASN A 44 4.11 -2.44 9.93
C ASN A 44 3.27 -1.53 9.02
N MET A 45 1.97 -1.82 8.88
CA MET A 45 1.04 -1.00 8.10
C MET A 45 1.01 0.44 8.63
N ARG A 46 0.94 0.64 9.96
CA ARG A 46 0.98 1.98 10.57
C ARG A 46 2.30 2.70 10.30
N ALA A 47 3.43 1.99 10.33
CA ALA A 47 4.73 2.57 10.01
C ALA A 47 4.78 3.06 8.56
N VAL A 48 4.33 2.24 7.60
CA VAL A 48 4.25 2.62 6.18
C VAL A 48 3.30 3.81 5.97
N ILE A 49 2.14 3.81 6.61
CA ILE A 49 1.19 4.94 6.54
C ILE A 49 1.83 6.22 7.10
N SER A 50 2.50 6.14 8.26
CA SER A 50 3.17 7.29 8.88
C SER A 50 4.28 7.83 7.98
N ASP A 51 5.02 6.94 7.33
CA ASP A 51 6.11 7.26 6.44
C ASP A 51 5.60 7.99 5.19
N ILE A 52 4.59 7.45 4.49
CA ILE A 52 3.92 8.10 3.36
C ILE A 52 3.35 9.48 3.74
N LYS A 53 2.70 9.59 4.90
CA LYS A 53 2.13 10.88 5.37
C LYS A 53 3.20 11.93 5.67
N ALA A 54 4.34 11.51 6.21
CA ALA A 54 5.45 12.41 6.51
C ALA A 54 6.18 12.88 5.24
N PHE A 55 6.14 12.11 4.16
CA PHE A 55 6.84 12.39 2.91
C PHE A 55 5.91 12.18 1.71
N PRO A 56 5.05 13.16 1.38
CA PRO A 56 4.17 13.09 0.21
C PRO A 56 4.93 12.94 -1.12
N SER A 57 6.12 13.52 -1.21
CA SER A 57 7.08 13.35 -2.30
C SER A 57 7.99 12.13 -2.11
N ARG A 58 7.46 11.04 -1.56
CA ARG A 58 8.16 9.76 -1.56
C ARG A 58 7.78 9.00 -2.82
N SER A 59 8.78 8.62 -3.60
CA SER A 59 8.58 7.79 -4.77
C SER A 59 8.05 6.41 -4.39
N LEU A 60 6.96 6.01 -5.02
CA LEU A 60 6.31 4.71 -4.91
C LEU A 60 6.46 3.99 -6.25
N GLU A 61 6.98 2.77 -6.24
CA GLU A 61 6.94 1.83 -7.37
C GLU A 61 5.70 0.95 -7.21
N LEU A 62 4.75 1.07 -8.15
CA LEU A 62 3.48 0.36 -8.10
C LEU A 62 3.62 -1.04 -8.71
N VAL A 63 3.43 -2.07 -7.88
CA VAL A 63 3.71 -3.48 -8.23
C VAL A 63 2.50 -4.39 -8.02
N SER A 64 2.52 -5.58 -8.62
CA SER A 64 1.55 -6.67 -8.35
C SER A 64 2.14 -7.82 -7.52
N GLU A 65 3.41 -7.68 -7.15
CA GLU A 65 4.16 -8.57 -6.27
C GLU A 65 4.23 -8.05 -4.82
N CYS A 66 4.86 -8.82 -3.93
CA CYS A 66 4.90 -8.49 -2.52
C CYS A 66 5.72 -7.24 -2.25
N ASP A 67 5.22 -6.44 -1.31
CA ASP A 67 5.74 -5.10 -1.05
C ASP A 67 6.16 -4.92 0.42
N VAL A 68 6.45 -3.67 0.79
CA VAL A 68 6.89 -3.32 2.15
C VAL A 68 5.82 -3.60 3.22
N ILE A 69 4.53 -3.60 2.87
CA ILE A 69 3.44 -3.94 3.79
C ILE A 69 3.36 -5.46 3.97
N CYS A 70 3.56 -6.23 2.89
CA CYS A 70 3.54 -7.69 2.90
C CYS A 70 4.61 -8.33 3.80
N ALA A 71 5.70 -7.61 4.11
CA ALA A 71 6.82 -8.11 4.93
C ALA A 71 6.41 -8.68 6.30
N SER A 72 5.27 -8.24 6.84
CA SER A 72 4.69 -8.71 8.11
C SER A 72 3.33 -9.37 7.96
N CYS A 73 2.89 -9.66 6.73
CA CYS A 73 1.57 -10.23 6.48
C CYS A 73 1.43 -11.64 7.06
N PRO A 74 0.31 -11.98 7.73
CA PRO A 74 0.00 -13.36 8.12
C PRO A 74 0.10 -14.33 6.91
N GLY A 75 -0.21 -13.82 5.72
CA GLY A 75 -0.02 -14.47 4.43
C GLY A 75 1.40 -14.36 3.86
N LYS A 76 2.46 -14.30 4.68
CA LYS A 76 3.86 -14.45 4.19
C LYS A 76 4.00 -15.61 3.20
N ARG A 77 3.20 -16.66 3.41
CA ARG A 77 3.03 -17.81 2.51
C ARG A 77 2.24 -17.51 1.24
N GLU A 78 1.21 -16.67 1.24
CA GLU A 78 0.41 -16.31 0.05
C GLU A 78 1.20 -15.42 -0.92
N CYS A 79 2.17 -14.68 -0.39
CA CYS A 79 3.14 -13.92 -1.17
C CYS A 79 4.15 -14.80 -1.91
N THR A 80 4.55 -15.91 -1.29
CA THR A 80 5.53 -16.86 -1.84
C THR A 80 4.89 -18.06 -2.55
N ALA A 81 3.64 -18.39 -2.22
CA ALA A 81 2.86 -19.44 -2.87
C ALA A 81 2.14 -18.82 -4.06
N GLN A 82 2.89 -18.57 -5.12
CA GLN A 82 2.41 -17.88 -6.32
C GLN A 82 1.13 -18.51 -6.92
N GLU A 83 0.85 -19.78 -6.64
CA GLU A 83 -0.21 -20.57 -7.27
C GLU A 83 -1.51 -20.79 -6.45
N SER A 84 -1.60 -20.28 -5.22
CA SER A 84 -2.84 -20.41 -4.45
C SER A 84 -4.01 -19.64 -5.09
N THR A 85 -5.25 -20.05 -4.82
CA THR A 85 -6.44 -19.28 -5.25
C THR A 85 -6.46 -17.89 -4.62
N SER A 86 -5.98 -17.77 -3.38
CA SER A 86 -5.85 -16.49 -2.66
C SER A 86 -4.83 -15.57 -3.30
N SER A 87 -3.62 -16.07 -3.63
CA SER A 87 -2.57 -15.27 -4.28
C SER A 87 -3.01 -14.74 -5.64
N ARG A 88 -3.67 -15.58 -6.46
CA ARG A 88 -4.25 -15.15 -7.75
C ARG A 88 -5.32 -14.08 -7.58
N ARG A 89 -6.20 -14.23 -6.58
CA ARG A 89 -7.22 -13.22 -6.26
C ARG A 89 -6.58 -11.89 -5.86
N ILE A 90 -5.59 -11.89 -4.96
CA ILE A 90 -4.94 -10.65 -4.53
C ILE A 90 -4.17 -10.00 -5.69
N LYS A 91 -3.46 -10.79 -6.51
CA LYS A 91 -2.81 -10.26 -7.73
C LYS A 91 -3.82 -9.64 -8.70
N SER A 92 -5.00 -10.27 -8.86
CA SER A 92 -6.08 -9.68 -9.67
C SER A 92 -6.53 -8.32 -9.13
N MET A 93 -6.57 -8.12 -7.81
CA MET A 93 -6.92 -6.82 -7.23
C MET A 93 -5.91 -5.74 -7.65
N ASP A 94 -4.61 -6.06 -7.67
CA ASP A 94 -3.58 -5.12 -8.14
C ASP A 94 -3.78 -4.74 -9.60
N LEU A 95 -4.00 -5.75 -10.46
CA LEU A 95 -4.15 -5.54 -11.90
C LEU A 95 -5.39 -4.69 -12.22
N VAL A 96 -6.51 -4.92 -11.51
CA VAL A 96 -7.73 -4.10 -11.67
C VAL A 96 -7.47 -2.66 -11.27
N VAL A 97 -6.74 -2.41 -10.18
CA VAL A 97 -6.36 -1.04 -9.80
C VAL A 97 -5.50 -0.43 -10.89
N MET A 98 -4.43 -1.09 -11.33
CA MET A 98 -3.55 -0.57 -12.38
C MET A 98 -4.29 -0.26 -13.68
N GLU A 99 -5.22 -1.13 -14.08
CA GLU A 99 -6.08 -0.93 -15.25
C GLU A 99 -6.95 0.32 -15.12
N LYS A 100 -7.66 0.46 -13.99
CA LYS A 100 -8.51 1.64 -13.73
C LYS A 100 -7.72 2.93 -13.64
N LEU A 101 -6.52 2.89 -13.07
CA LEU A 101 -5.60 4.04 -13.01
C LEU A 101 -4.88 4.29 -14.35
N LYS A 102 -4.97 3.37 -15.32
CA LYS A 102 -4.28 3.40 -16.62
C LYS A 102 -2.75 3.48 -16.51
N ILE A 103 -2.20 2.80 -15.52
CA ILE A 103 -0.74 2.71 -15.27
C ILE A 103 -0.22 1.32 -15.61
N LYS A 104 1.10 1.21 -15.78
CA LYS A 104 1.78 -0.07 -15.99
C LYS A 104 2.41 -0.54 -14.68
N GLU A 105 2.59 -1.86 -14.56
CA GLU A 105 3.39 -2.40 -13.47
C GLU A 105 4.81 -1.84 -13.53
N GLY A 106 5.35 -1.46 -12.36
CA GLY A 106 6.64 -0.80 -12.24
C GLY A 106 6.60 0.71 -12.49
N THR A 107 5.42 1.31 -12.72
CA THR A 107 5.28 2.78 -12.73
C THR A 107 5.75 3.34 -11.39
N VAL A 108 6.64 4.34 -11.46
CA VAL A 108 7.12 5.10 -10.31
C VAL A 108 6.48 6.48 -10.33
N MET A 109 5.89 6.89 -9.21
CA MET A 109 5.31 8.22 -9.02
C MET A 109 5.37 8.63 -7.55
N GLU A 110 5.14 9.91 -7.28
CA GLU A 110 5.12 10.41 -5.91
C GLU A 110 3.87 9.92 -5.17
N ALA A 111 3.99 9.80 -3.84
CA ALA A 111 2.91 9.22 -3.05
C ALA A 111 1.63 10.06 -3.13
N ASP A 112 1.74 11.39 -3.05
CA ASP A 112 0.60 12.30 -3.21
C ASP A 112 -0.09 12.15 -4.57
N GLU A 113 0.68 12.03 -5.65
CA GLU A 113 0.18 11.75 -6.99
C GLU A 113 -0.57 10.41 -7.04
N ALA A 114 0.01 9.34 -6.47
CA ALA A 114 -0.61 8.03 -6.45
C ALA A 114 -1.97 8.02 -5.71
N PHE A 115 -2.05 8.63 -4.53
CA PHE A 115 -3.30 8.70 -3.78
C PHE A 115 -4.32 9.65 -4.44
N SER A 116 -3.86 10.76 -5.02
CA SER A 116 -4.74 11.66 -5.79
C SER A 116 -5.35 10.94 -6.99
N LEU A 117 -4.54 10.16 -7.72
CA LEU A 117 -4.98 9.37 -8.87
C LEU A 117 -6.00 8.30 -8.47
N VAL A 118 -5.76 7.59 -7.36
CA VAL A 118 -6.75 6.64 -6.80
C VAL A 118 -8.06 7.35 -6.49
N ASN A 119 -8.00 8.48 -5.79
CA ASN A 119 -9.20 9.19 -5.35
C ASN A 119 -9.95 9.90 -6.49
N SER A 120 -9.29 10.19 -7.62
CA SER A 120 -9.96 10.74 -8.80
C SER A 120 -10.53 9.68 -9.74
N GLN A 121 -10.00 8.45 -9.72
CA GLN A 121 -10.37 7.39 -10.67
C GLN A 121 -11.24 6.29 -10.06
N LEU A 122 -11.14 6.06 -8.75
CA LEU A 122 -11.92 5.06 -8.02
C LEU A 122 -12.92 5.76 -7.09
N VAL A 123 -13.92 6.40 -7.69
CA VAL A 123 -14.82 7.33 -6.99
C VAL A 123 -16.14 6.66 -6.59
N ASN A 124 -16.58 5.66 -7.35
CA ASN A 124 -17.92 5.10 -7.17
C ASN A 124 -17.87 3.76 -6.42
N PRO A 125 -18.96 3.36 -5.73
CA PRO A 125 -19.06 2.06 -5.08
C PRO A 125 -18.77 0.86 -5.99
N SER A 126 -19.06 0.99 -7.30
CA SER A 126 -18.75 -0.02 -8.31
C SER A 126 -17.25 -0.21 -8.50
N ASP A 127 -16.45 0.87 -8.46
CA ASP A 127 -15.00 0.78 -8.60
C ASP A 127 -14.37 0.06 -7.40
N ILE A 128 -14.87 0.37 -6.21
CA ILE A 128 -14.47 -0.34 -4.99
C ILE A 128 -14.89 -1.80 -5.05
N ASN A 129 -16.07 -2.11 -5.61
CA ASN A 129 -16.53 -3.48 -5.79
C ASN A 129 -15.66 -4.27 -6.78
N ASP A 130 -15.26 -3.66 -7.90
CA ASP A 130 -14.39 -4.29 -8.90
C ASP A 130 -13.02 -4.65 -8.30
N VAL A 131 -12.48 -3.77 -7.44
CA VAL A 131 -11.18 -3.99 -6.78
C VAL A 131 -11.32 -4.94 -5.60
N CYS A 132 -12.24 -4.67 -4.67
CA CYS A 132 -12.30 -5.35 -3.38
C CYS A 132 -13.14 -6.64 -3.42
N GLY A 133 -14.17 -6.68 -4.26
CA GLY A 133 -15.18 -7.75 -4.32
C GLY A 133 -15.62 -8.20 -2.93
N THR A 134 -15.45 -9.49 -2.66
CA THR A 134 -15.71 -10.13 -1.35
C THR A 134 -14.64 -9.90 -0.28
N CYS A 135 -13.97 -8.74 -0.28
CA CYS A 135 -12.94 -8.41 0.70
C CYS A 135 -13.49 -8.54 2.14
N LYS A 136 -12.81 -9.32 2.98
CA LYS A 136 -13.22 -9.56 4.37
C LYS A 136 -13.28 -8.30 5.23
N TRP A 137 -12.57 -7.23 4.83
CA TRP A 137 -12.54 -5.95 5.56
C TRP A 137 -13.53 -4.92 5.04
N ARG A 138 -14.35 -5.24 4.03
CA ARG A 138 -15.28 -4.29 3.40
C ARG A 138 -16.16 -3.57 4.42
N GLN A 139 -16.69 -4.31 5.39
CA GLN A 139 -17.55 -3.80 6.48
C GLN A 139 -16.83 -2.95 7.54
N LYS A 140 -15.51 -2.79 7.42
CA LYS A 140 -14.65 -1.98 8.32
C LYS A 140 -13.73 -1.04 7.53
N CYS A 141 -13.97 -0.91 6.22
CA CYS A 141 -13.11 -0.13 5.34
C CYS A 141 -13.58 1.33 5.34
N LEU A 142 -12.81 2.23 5.94
CA LEU A 142 -13.18 3.66 5.98
C LEU A 142 -13.35 4.27 4.60
N TRP A 143 -12.62 3.77 3.60
CA TRP A 143 -12.71 4.25 2.24
C TRP A 143 -13.99 3.79 1.52
N TYR A 144 -14.57 2.66 1.94
CA TYR A 144 -15.86 2.18 1.41
C TYR A 144 -17.06 2.79 2.17
N MET A 145 -16.93 2.97 3.48
CA MET A 145 -18.02 3.45 4.33
C MET A 145 -18.32 4.96 4.17
N GLN A 146 -17.58 5.68 3.32
CA GLN A 146 -17.84 7.10 3.02
C GLN A 146 -18.96 7.31 1.99
N ASP A 147 -19.42 6.26 1.29
CA ASP A 147 -20.46 6.33 0.25
C ASP A 147 -21.88 5.99 0.75
N GLU A 148 -22.05 5.73 2.06
CA GLU A 148 -23.37 5.39 2.66
C GLU A 148 -24.10 6.60 3.30
N GLU A 149 -23.68 7.83 3.00
CA GLU A 149 -24.30 9.09 3.48
C GLU A 149 -24.94 9.89 2.33
#